data_AF-A0A2A4YBR1-F1
#
_entry.id   AF-A0A2A4YBR1-F1
#
_cell.length_a   1.000
_cell.length_b   1.000
_cell.length_c   1.000
_cell.angle_alpha   90.00
_cell.angle_beta   90.00
_cell.angle_gamma   90.00
#
_symmetry.space_group_name_H-M   'P 1'
#
loop_
_entity.id
_entity.type
_entity.pdbx_description
1 polymer ?
#
loop_
_entity_poly.entity_id
_entity_poly.type
_entity_poly.pdbx_seq_one_letter_code
_entity_poly.pdbx_strand_id
1 'polypeptide(L)'
;MKKFMLYAVVAATILLGLAFTVKWDKSDQNEEVPIYIKYADSITNPYIKDMCKQHNLSYFGGGGGFLYNVENINIKFISKKQVDIEQARNFLITCSEELLERINTSDKIRPYLDHYPFTKKGIQLDICYFDQKRTWNNPRFIAQATASNGYVYYAVFDHKKRELKTIYKESYQDALKIAQSHNGNLPFASRISIKRNNKKT
;
A
#
# COMPACT_ATOMS: atom_id res chain seq x y z
N MET A 1 -25.63 -46.12 -39.05
CA MET A 1 -25.41 -46.41 -37.61
C MET A 1 -24.18 -45.73 -37.01
N LYS A 2 -22.99 -45.77 -37.62
CA LYS A 2 -21.74 -45.21 -37.03
C LYS A 2 -21.75 -43.68 -36.79
N LYS A 3 -22.45 -42.88 -37.59
CA LYS A 3 -22.51 -41.41 -37.42
C LYS A 3 -23.35 -40.97 -36.20
N PHE A 4 -24.41 -41.71 -35.85
CA PHE A 4 -25.24 -41.41 -34.68
C PHE A 4 -24.50 -41.65 -33.35
N MET A 5 -23.65 -42.67 -33.30
CA MET A 5 -22.85 -42.99 -32.11
C MET A 5 -21.78 -41.93 -31.83
N LEU A 6 -21.22 -41.31 -32.87
CA LEU A 6 -20.23 -40.23 -32.72
C LEU A 6 -20.84 -38.95 -32.13
N TYR A 7 -22.06 -38.57 -32.56
CA TYR A 7 -22.75 -37.40 -32.01
C TYR A 7 -23.19 -37.59 -30.55
N ALA A 8 -23.57 -38.82 -30.15
CA ALA A 8 -23.92 -39.13 -28.77
C ALA A 8 -22.72 -39.00 -27.80
N VAL A 9 -21.52 -39.40 -28.23
CA VAL A 9 -20.28 -39.30 -27.43
C VAL A 9 -19.81 -37.84 -27.29
N VAL A 10 -19.95 -37.03 -28.35
CA VAL A 10 -19.61 -35.59 -28.31
C VAL A 10 -20.60 -34.81 -27.43
N ALA A 11 -21.90 -35.13 -27.47
CA ALA A 11 -22.89 -34.49 -26.60
C ALA A 11 -22.70 -34.83 -25.11
N ALA A 12 -22.33 -36.09 -24.79
CA ALA A 12 -22.08 -36.52 -23.42
C ALA A 12 -20.84 -35.87 -22.79
N THR A 13 -19.79 -35.61 -23.59
CA THR A 13 -18.56 -34.95 -23.11
C THR A 13 -18.77 -33.44 -22.85
N ILE A 14 -19.61 -32.77 -23.64
CA ILE A 14 -20.00 -31.37 -23.39
C ILE A 14 -20.85 -31.24 -22.11
N LEU A 15 -21.76 -32.18 -21.86
CA LEU A 15 -22.59 -32.18 -20.64
C LEU A 15 -21.79 -32.50 -19.36
N LEU A 16 -20.81 -33.41 -19.44
CA LEU A 16 -19.87 -33.68 -18.33
C LEU A 16 -18.93 -32.51 -18.05
N GLY A 17 -18.49 -31.80 -19.10
CA GLY A 17 -17.69 -30.57 -18.97
C GLY A 17 -18.46 -29.44 -18.28
N LEU A 18 -19.74 -29.26 -18.61
CA LEU A 18 -20.60 -28.27 -17.95
C LEU A 18 -20.89 -28.64 -16.48
N ALA A 19 -21.07 -29.93 -16.17
CA ALA A 19 -21.24 -30.39 -14.79
C ALA A 19 -19.97 -30.20 -13.93
N PHE A 20 -18.77 -30.29 -14.52
CA PHE A 20 -17.51 -30.00 -13.83
C PHE A 20 -17.24 -28.51 -13.64
N THR A 21 -17.74 -27.63 -14.51
CA THR A 21 -17.63 -26.17 -14.31
C THR A 21 -18.56 -25.60 -13.22
N VAL A 22 -19.63 -26.32 -12.88
CA VAL A 22 -20.64 -25.88 -11.90
C VAL A 22 -20.34 -26.39 -10.47
N LYS A 23 -19.36 -27.27 -10.32
CA LYS A 23 -18.80 -27.71 -9.03
C LYS A 23 -17.36 -27.24 -8.82
N TRP A 24 -17.03 -26.04 -9.30
CA TRP A 24 -15.95 -25.30 -8.68
C TRP A 24 -16.52 -24.65 -7.42
N ASP A 25 -16.06 -25.24 -6.33
CA ASP A 25 -16.53 -25.17 -4.96
C ASP A 25 -16.78 -23.73 -4.48
N LYS A 26 -18.06 -23.42 -4.22
CA LYS A 26 -18.48 -22.23 -3.44
C LYS A 26 -18.38 -22.53 -1.93
N SER A 27 -17.31 -23.20 -1.48
CA SER A 27 -17.15 -23.57 -0.06
C SER A 27 -16.53 -22.47 0.80
N ASP A 28 -16.23 -21.29 0.27
CA ASP A 28 -15.46 -20.27 1.01
C ASP A 28 -16.17 -18.92 1.16
N GLN A 29 -17.50 -18.93 1.36
CA GLN A 29 -18.30 -17.70 1.50
C GLN A 29 -18.84 -17.46 2.93
N ASN A 30 -18.23 -18.06 3.95
CA ASN A 30 -18.67 -17.85 5.34
C ASN A 30 -17.52 -17.83 6.38
N GLU A 31 -16.27 -17.62 5.97
CA GLU A 31 -15.20 -17.43 6.95
C GLU A 31 -15.33 -16.02 7.55
N GLU A 32 -15.65 -15.95 8.85
CA GLU A 32 -15.76 -14.68 9.55
C GLU A 32 -14.40 -14.00 9.54
N VAL A 33 -14.32 -12.81 8.92
CA VAL A 33 -13.08 -12.02 8.87
C VAL A 33 -12.54 -11.84 10.30
N PRO A 34 -11.30 -12.29 10.59
CA PRO A 34 -10.72 -12.19 11.92
C PRO A 34 -10.76 -10.76 12.47
N ILE A 35 -11.04 -10.62 13.76
CA ILE A 35 -11.29 -9.31 14.40
C ILE A 35 -10.12 -8.32 14.23
N TYR A 36 -8.89 -8.82 14.22
CA TYR A 36 -7.70 -8.00 14.05
C TYR A 36 -7.56 -7.41 12.63
N ILE A 37 -8.12 -8.06 11.61
CA ILE A 37 -8.22 -7.51 10.25
C ILE A 37 -9.21 -6.34 10.27
N LYS A 38 -10.37 -6.51 10.93
CA LYS A 38 -11.36 -5.42 11.10
C LYS A 38 -10.75 -4.23 11.85
N TYR A 39 -9.88 -4.47 12.84
CA TYR A 39 -9.16 -3.40 13.53
C TYR A 39 -8.08 -2.74 12.67
N ALA A 40 -7.32 -3.49 11.88
CA ALA A 40 -6.39 -2.94 10.90
C ALA A 40 -7.14 -2.05 9.89
N ASP A 41 -8.25 -2.52 9.34
CA ASP A 41 -9.11 -1.78 8.41
C ASP A 41 -9.69 -0.50 9.03
N SER A 42 -10.03 -0.53 10.32
CA SER A 42 -10.50 0.65 11.04
C SER A 42 -9.45 1.76 11.16
N ILE A 43 -8.17 1.44 10.98
CA ILE A 43 -7.05 2.37 11.00
C ILE A 43 -6.65 2.77 9.57
N THR A 44 -6.49 1.79 8.69
CA THR A 44 -5.97 1.97 7.32
C THR A 44 -6.97 2.70 6.43
N ASN A 45 -8.27 2.40 6.52
CA ASN A 45 -9.28 3.04 5.67
C ASN A 45 -9.40 4.56 5.90
N PRO A 46 -9.51 5.05 7.15
CA PRO A 46 -9.46 6.49 7.42
C PRO A 46 -8.12 7.12 7.00
N TYR A 47 -7.00 6.44 7.24
CA TYR A 47 -5.68 6.90 6.81
C TYR A 47 -5.59 7.08 5.29
N ILE A 48 -6.02 6.07 4.52
CA ILE A 48 -6.06 6.12 3.04
C ILE A 48 -6.92 7.29 2.57
N LYS A 49 -8.13 7.44 3.15
CA LYS A 49 -9.04 8.53 2.81
C LYS A 49 -8.42 9.91 3.08
N ASP A 50 -7.77 10.07 4.22
CA ASP A 50 -7.09 11.30 4.60
C ASP A 50 -5.93 11.61 3.66
N MET A 51 -5.07 10.62 3.37
CA MET A 51 -3.93 10.78 2.47
C MET A 51 -4.37 11.17 1.05
N CYS A 52 -5.38 10.48 0.51
CA CYS A 52 -5.97 10.81 -0.79
C CYS A 52 -6.50 12.25 -0.83
N LYS A 53 -7.26 12.67 0.18
CA LYS A 53 -7.87 14.01 0.23
C LYS A 53 -6.86 15.12 0.48
N GLN A 54 -5.95 14.94 1.43
CA GLN A 54 -5.05 15.99 1.89
C GLN A 54 -3.87 16.21 0.93
N HIS A 55 -3.43 15.16 0.25
CA HIS A 55 -2.24 15.20 -0.59
C HIS A 55 -2.51 14.97 -2.08
N ASN A 56 -3.78 14.90 -2.47
CA ASN A 56 -4.23 14.63 -3.84
C ASN A 56 -3.62 13.33 -4.39
N LEU A 57 -3.68 12.28 -3.56
CA LEU A 57 -3.24 10.93 -3.92
C LEU A 57 -4.41 10.09 -4.43
N SER A 58 -4.09 9.05 -5.19
CA SER A 58 -5.03 7.97 -5.51
C SER A 58 -4.57 6.69 -4.82
N TYR A 59 -5.48 6.01 -4.13
CA TYR A 59 -5.22 4.68 -3.61
C TYR A 59 -5.08 3.69 -4.78
N PHE A 60 -4.06 2.83 -4.74
CA PHE A 60 -3.80 1.85 -5.79
C PHE A 60 -3.90 0.41 -5.29
N GLY A 61 -3.55 0.16 -4.03
CA GLY A 61 -3.67 -1.16 -3.44
C GLY A 61 -3.08 -1.21 -2.04
N GLY A 62 -3.29 -2.34 -1.38
CA GLY A 62 -2.83 -2.56 -0.02
C GLY A 62 -3.02 -4.02 0.37
N GLY A 63 -2.56 -4.36 1.56
CA GLY A 63 -2.59 -5.72 2.10
C GLY A 63 -1.75 -5.81 3.36
N GLY A 64 -1.27 -7.01 3.68
CA GLY A 64 -0.41 -7.21 4.83
C GLY A 64 -0.24 -8.69 5.18
N GLY A 65 0.59 -8.95 6.20
CA GLY A 65 0.72 -10.24 6.86
C GLY A 65 -0.30 -10.32 7.99
N PHE A 66 -1.36 -11.11 7.77
CA PHE A 66 -2.52 -11.22 8.66
C PHE A 66 -2.79 -12.66 9.14
N LEU A 67 -1.79 -13.55 9.04
CA LEU A 67 -1.93 -14.93 9.48
C LEU A 67 -1.77 -14.97 11.01
N TYR A 68 -2.88 -15.11 11.74
CA TYR A 68 -3.00 -15.10 13.22
C TYR A 68 -2.85 -13.75 13.93
N ASN A 69 -1.98 -12.87 13.43
CA ASN A 69 -1.72 -11.55 13.98
C ASN A 69 -1.44 -10.55 12.85
N VAL A 70 -1.15 -9.30 13.21
CA VAL A 70 -0.78 -8.22 12.29
C VAL A 70 0.74 -8.10 12.28
N GLU A 71 1.36 -8.79 11.33
CA GLU A 71 2.81 -8.79 11.10
C GLU A 71 3.24 -7.53 10.36
N ASN A 72 2.55 -7.22 9.25
CA ASN A 72 2.84 -6.04 8.46
C ASN A 72 1.58 -5.45 7.80
N ILE A 73 1.63 -4.15 7.50
CA ILE A 73 0.60 -3.41 6.78
C ILE A 73 1.23 -2.75 5.56
N ASN A 74 0.65 -3.04 4.39
CA ASN A 74 1.15 -2.58 3.10
C ASN A 74 0.13 -1.63 2.46
N ILE A 75 0.56 -0.44 2.04
CA ILE A 75 -0.29 0.54 1.37
C ILE A 75 0.46 1.15 0.18
N LYS A 76 -0.22 1.28 -0.96
CA LYS A 76 0.33 1.85 -2.19
C LYS A 76 -0.55 2.98 -2.69
N PHE A 77 0.08 4.12 -2.93
CA PHE A 77 -0.52 5.31 -3.50
C PHE A 77 0.08 5.66 -4.86
N ILE A 78 -0.70 6.40 -5.63
CA ILE A 78 -0.27 7.09 -6.85
C ILE A 78 -0.33 8.60 -6.61
N SER A 79 0.73 9.28 -7.04
CA SER A 79 0.80 10.74 -7.16
C SER A 79 1.05 11.13 -8.61
N LYS A 80 0.49 12.29 -9.02
CA LYS A 80 0.75 12.90 -10.34
C LYS A 80 1.89 13.93 -10.31
N LYS A 81 2.58 14.06 -9.18
CA LYS A 81 3.66 15.03 -9.00
C LYS A 81 4.96 14.51 -9.63
N GLN A 82 5.77 15.44 -10.13
CA GLN A 82 7.16 15.19 -10.46
C GLN A 82 8.00 15.66 -9.29
N VAL A 83 8.81 14.77 -8.73
CA VAL A 83 9.57 15.04 -7.50
C VAL A 83 11.01 14.54 -7.63
N ASP A 84 11.91 15.21 -6.92
CA ASP A 84 13.27 14.73 -6.67
C ASP A 84 13.31 13.81 -5.42
N ILE A 85 14.52 13.35 -5.06
CA ILE A 85 14.73 12.47 -3.91
C ILE A 85 14.32 13.15 -2.60
N GLU A 86 14.61 14.44 -2.43
CA GLU A 86 14.36 15.16 -1.18
C GLU A 86 12.87 15.35 -0.94
N GLN A 87 12.14 15.79 -1.97
CA GLN A 87 10.69 15.90 -1.94
C GLN A 87 10.02 14.54 -1.70
N ALA A 88 10.50 13.49 -2.39
CA ALA A 88 10.00 12.13 -2.21
C ALA A 88 10.26 11.60 -0.79
N ARG A 89 11.45 11.85 -0.24
CA ARG A 89 11.85 11.48 1.13
C ARG A 89 10.92 12.10 2.14
N ASN A 90 10.81 13.43 2.12
CA ASN A 90 10.07 14.19 3.11
C ASN A 90 8.61 13.76 3.13
N PHE A 91 8.03 13.54 1.94
CA PHE A 91 6.64 13.13 1.83
C PHE A 91 6.40 11.69 2.28
N LEU A 92 7.23 10.74 1.82
CA LEU A 92 7.11 9.34 2.21
C LEU A 92 7.28 9.15 3.72
N ILE A 93 8.31 9.76 4.32
CA ILE A 93 8.54 9.70 5.77
C ILE A 93 7.35 10.29 6.54
N THR A 94 6.81 11.43 6.08
CA THR A 94 5.62 12.03 6.70
C THR A 94 4.45 11.05 6.71
N CYS A 95 4.14 10.43 5.57
CA CYS A 95 3.05 9.47 5.48
C CYS A 95 3.32 8.20 6.33
N SER A 96 4.55 7.70 6.33
CA SER A 96 4.94 6.53 7.12
C SER A 96 4.83 6.77 8.63
N GLU A 97 5.31 7.91 9.12
CA GLU A 97 5.21 8.26 10.55
C GLU A 97 3.74 8.47 10.97
N GLU A 98 2.91 9.08 10.13
CA GLU A 98 1.48 9.23 10.42
C GLU A 98 0.75 7.88 10.49
N LEU A 99 1.08 6.93 9.60
CA LEU A 99 0.53 5.58 9.66
C LEU A 99 0.95 4.86 10.95
N LEU A 100 2.23 4.91 11.29
CA LEU A 100 2.76 4.31 12.53
C LEU A 100 2.12 4.92 13.78
N GLU A 101 1.92 6.23 13.81
CA GLU A 101 1.23 6.91 14.92
C GLU A 101 -0.21 6.39 15.08
N ARG A 102 -0.98 6.30 13.99
CA ARG A 102 -2.37 5.79 14.04
C ARG A 102 -2.44 4.34 14.49
N ILE A 103 -1.49 3.50 14.08
CA ILE A 103 -1.41 2.10 14.53
C ILE A 103 -1.11 2.05 16.03
N ASN A 104 -0.06 2.74 16.47
CA ASN A 104 0.44 2.66 17.84
C ASN A 104 -0.46 3.32 18.89
N THR A 105 -1.33 4.25 18.47
CA THR A 105 -2.34 4.91 19.31
C THR A 105 -3.66 4.14 19.39
N SER A 106 -3.85 3.10 18.57
CA SER A 106 -5.06 2.28 18.60
C SER A 106 -4.94 1.15 19.62
N ASP A 107 -5.65 1.27 20.74
CA ASP A 107 -5.68 0.24 21.78
C ASP A 107 -6.31 -1.08 21.30
N LYS A 108 -7.23 -1.01 20.34
CA LYS A 108 -7.95 -2.18 19.83
C LYS A 108 -7.06 -3.16 19.07
N ILE A 109 -6.12 -2.65 18.26
CA ILE A 109 -5.23 -3.50 17.47
C ILE A 109 -4.03 -4.00 18.28
N ARG A 110 -3.67 -3.32 19.36
CA ARG A 110 -2.46 -3.57 20.16
C ARG A 110 -2.26 -5.06 20.55
N PRO A 111 -3.27 -5.79 21.03
CA PRO A 111 -3.11 -7.21 21.40
C PRO A 111 -2.80 -8.14 20.23
N TYR A 112 -2.99 -7.66 19.00
CA TYR A 112 -2.86 -8.44 17.77
C TYR A 112 -1.68 -8.01 16.92
N LEU A 113 -0.88 -7.03 17.35
CA LEU A 113 0.35 -6.68 16.64
C LEU A 113 1.43 -7.71 16.95
N ASP A 114 2.22 -8.10 15.94
CA ASP A 114 3.35 -9.03 16.11
C ASP A 114 4.38 -8.52 17.12
N HIS A 115 4.61 -7.21 17.14
CA HIS A 115 5.36 -6.51 18.18
C HIS A 115 4.70 -5.17 18.52
N TYR A 116 4.87 -4.73 19.77
CA TYR A 116 4.49 -3.40 20.22
C TYR A 116 5.68 -2.70 20.90
N PRO A 117 5.99 -1.44 20.56
CA PRO A 117 5.33 -0.61 19.54
C PRO A 117 5.59 -1.13 18.12
N PHE A 118 4.61 -0.95 17.23
CA PHE A 118 4.75 -1.21 15.81
C PHE A 118 5.80 -0.27 15.21
N THR A 119 6.73 -0.81 14.43
CA THR A 119 7.87 -0.03 13.91
C THR A 119 7.89 0.00 12.40
N LYS A 120 8.78 0.82 11.81
CA LYS A 120 9.09 0.86 10.36
C LYS A 120 9.37 -0.50 9.69
N LYS A 121 9.59 -1.57 10.45
CA LYS A 121 9.71 -2.94 9.90
C LYS A 121 8.34 -3.59 9.62
N GLY A 122 7.29 -3.18 10.34
CA GLY A 122 5.93 -3.69 10.16
C GLY A 122 5.10 -2.91 9.13
N ILE A 123 5.68 -1.93 8.44
CA ILE A 123 4.96 -1.21 7.37
C ILE A 123 5.70 -1.30 6.05
N GLN A 124 4.93 -1.40 4.98
CA GLN A 124 5.37 -1.05 3.64
C GLN A 124 4.49 0.07 3.08
N LEU A 125 5.11 1.18 2.73
CA LEU A 125 4.43 2.29 2.09
C LEU A 125 5.10 2.61 0.76
N ASP A 126 4.30 2.55 -0.31
CA ASP A 126 4.73 2.83 -1.68
C ASP A 126 4.04 4.09 -2.20
N ILE A 127 4.80 5.01 -2.77
CA ILE A 127 4.27 6.15 -3.54
C ILE A 127 4.85 6.07 -4.95
N CYS A 128 4.00 5.70 -5.91
CA CYS A 128 4.34 5.72 -7.32
C CYS A 128 4.01 7.09 -7.91
N TYR A 129 4.95 7.65 -8.66
CA TYR A 129 4.82 8.93 -9.33
C TYR A 129 4.67 8.72 -10.83
N PHE A 130 3.49 9.04 -11.35
CA PHE A 130 3.20 9.02 -12.77
C PHE A 130 2.97 10.45 -13.27
N ASP A 131 3.15 10.67 -14.57
CA ASP A 131 2.77 11.95 -15.15
C ASP A 131 1.23 12.08 -15.27
N GLN A 132 0.76 13.21 -15.82
CA GLN A 132 -0.66 13.48 -16.00
C GLN A 132 -1.37 12.45 -16.91
N LYS A 133 -0.64 11.80 -17.81
CA LYS A 133 -1.13 10.77 -18.74
C LYS A 133 -1.05 9.37 -18.15
N ARG A 134 -0.68 9.23 -16.86
CA ARG A 134 -0.42 7.96 -16.18
C ARG A 134 0.72 7.16 -16.82
N THR A 135 1.62 7.83 -17.52
CA THR A 135 2.86 7.24 -18.02
C THR A 135 3.99 7.45 -17.02
N TRP A 136 5.01 6.60 -17.10
CA TRP A 136 6.17 6.72 -16.24
C TRP A 136 6.89 8.04 -16.49
N ASN A 137 7.25 8.72 -15.40
CA ASN A 137 7.89 10.02 -15.46
C ASN A 137 9.20 10.00 -16.28
N ASN A 138 9.63 11.18 -16.72
CA ASN A 138 10.97 11.40 -17.25
C ASN A 138 12.01 10.82 -16.25
N PRO A 139 13.05 10.09 -16.72
CA PRO A 139 14.09 9.50 -15.87
C PRO A 139 14.76 10.47 -14.88
N ARG A 140 14.66 11.79 -15.12
CA ARG A 140 15.14 12.83 -14.19
C ARG A 140 14.37 12.87 -12.85
N PHE A 141 13.13 12.41 -12.81
CA PHE A 141 12.29 12.43 -11.62
C PHE A 141 12.14 11.04 -11.00
N ILE A 142 11.87 11.00 -9.70
CA ILE A 142 11.54 9.77 -9.01
C ILE A 142 10.24 9.21 -9.58
N ALA A 143 10.27 7.91 -9.90
CA ALA A 143 9.13 7.12 -10.34
C ALA A 143 8.48 6.36 -9.17
N GLN A 144 9.26 5.99 -8.15
CA GLN A 144 8.75 5.35 -6.95
C GLN A 144 9.61 5.69 -5.73
N ALA A 145 8.95 5.96 -4.62
CA ALA A 145 9.56 5.95 -3.29
C ALA A 145 8.88 4.89 -2.42
N THR A 146 9.69 4.08 -1.74
CA THR A 146 9.20 2.96 -0.92
C THR A 146 9.86 2.97 0.45
N ALA A 147 9.06 2.92 1.51
CA ALA A 147 9.51 2.61 2.86
C ALA A 147 9.17 1.16 3.14
N SER A 148 10.16 0.32 3.42
CA SER A 148 9.97 -1.11 3.68
C SER A 148 11.17 -1.68 4.44
N ASN A 149 10.90 -2.60 5.38
CA ASN A 149 11.93 -3.33 6.14
C ASN A 149 12.99 -2.43 6.80
N GLY A 150 12.57 -1.24 7.25
CA GLY A 150 13.46 -0.26 7.90
C GLY A 150 14.39 0.52 6.97
N TYR A 151 14.17 0.47 5.66
CA TYR A 151 14.89 1.25 4.65
C TYR A 151 13.94 2.10 3.81
N VAL A 152 14.50 3.11 3.16
CA VAL A 152 13.84 3.89 2.12
C VAL A 152 14.56 3.73 0.79
N TYR A 153 13.80 3.47 -0.25
CA TYR A 153 14.27 3.22 -1.61
C TYR A 153 13.68 4.26 -2.57
N TYR A 154 14.51 4.73 -3.50
CA TYR A 154 14.11 5.67 -4.54
C TYR A 154 14.47 5.09 -5.89
N ALA A 155 13.47 4.95 -6.75
CA ALA A 155 13.63 4.39 -8.08
C ALA A 155 13.19 5.37 -9.17
N VAL A 156 13.89 5.28 -10.30
CA VAL A 156 13.47 5.89 -11.58
C VAL A 156 13.03 4.78 -12.51
N PHE A 157 12.23 5.10 -13.53
CA PHE A 157 11.82 4.13 -14.53
C PHE A 157 12.79 4.12 -15.71
N ASP A 158 13.41 2.98 -15.99
CA ASP A 158 14.21 2.76 -17.20
C ASP A 158 13.26 2.43 -18.36
N HIS A 159 13.01 3.40 -19.23
CA HIS A 159 12.11 3.24 -20.38
C HIS A 159 12.64 2.25 -21.43
N LYS A 160 13.95 2.01 -21.50
CA LYS A 160 14.53 1.05 -22.47
C LYS A 160 14.29 -0.38 -22.01
N LYS A 161 14.51 -0.64 -20.72
CA LYS A 161 14.35 -1.97 -20.11
C LYS A 161 12.95 -2.23 -19.58
N ARG A 162 12.10 -1.19 -19.51
CA ARG A 162 10.74 -1.21 -18.96
C ARG A 162 10.70 -1.69 -17.51
N GLU A 163 11.67 -1.29 -16.71
CA GLU A 163 11.82 -1.69 -15.31
C GLU A 163 12.05 -0.50 -14.38
N LEU A 164 11.71 -0.68 -13.11
CA LEU A 164 12.09 0.27 -12.06
C LEU A 164 13.53 -0.01 -11.64
N LYS A 165 14.36 1.03 -11.62
CA LYS A 165 15.75 0.98 -11.18
C LYS A 165 15.93 1.82 -9.93
N THR A 166 16.25 1.18 -8.81
CA THR A 166 16.66 1.88 -7.58
C THR A 166 17.95 2.64 -7.84
N ILE A 167 17.92 3.95 -7.60
CA ILE A 167 19.07 4.85 -7.76
C ILE A 167 19.64 5.32 -6.42
N TYR A 168 18.84 5.22 -5.34
CA TYR A 168 19.28 5.58 -4.01
C TYR A 168 18.57 4.74 -2.95
N LYS A 169 19.29 4.45 -1.86
CA LYS A 169 18.81 3.72 -0.70
C LYS A 169 19.43 4.34 0.54
N GLU A 170 18.63 4.52 1.57
CA GLU A 170 19.07 4.98 2.88
C GLU A 170 18.33 4.27 4.01
N SER A 171 18.85 4.33 5.23
CA SER A 171 18.12 3.81 6.38
C SER A 171 16.90 4.68 6.65
N TYR A 172 15.81 4.09 7.15
CA TYR A 172 14.62 4.86 7.51
C TYR A 172 14.94 5.93 8.58
N GLN A 173 15.87 5.64 9.50
CA GLN A 173 16.26 6.62 10.52
C GLN A 173 17.02 7.82 9.95
N ASP A 174 17.89 7.61 8.96
CA ASP A 174 18.60 8.73 8.35
C ASP A 174 17.66 9.58 7.49
N ALA A 175 16.76 8.94 6.74
CA ALA A 175 15.70 9.62 6.03
C ALA A 175 14.81 10.47 6.98
N LEU A 176 14.48 9.92 8.16
CA LEU A 176 13.71 10.62 9.18
C LEU A 176 14.47 11.84 9.74
N LYS A 177 15.76 11.70 10.07
CA LYS A 177 16.58 12.81 10.55
C LYS A 177 16.66 13.93 9.52
N ILE A 178 16.86 13.59 8.25
CA ILE A 178 16.89 14.56 7.14
C ILE A 178 15.54 15.24 6.98
N ALA A 179 14.44 14.50 7.02
CA ALA A 179 13.10 15.07 6.91
C ALA A 179 12.74 15.98 8.09
N GLN A 180 13.29 15.72 9.28
CA GLN A 180 13.08 16.54 10.46
C GLN A 180 13.90 17.82 10.43
N SER A 181 15.19 17.75 10.03
CA SER A 181 16.07 18.92 9.95
C SER A 181 15.58 19.94 8.93
N HIS A 182 15.02 19.48 7.80
CA HIS A 182 14.53 20.34 6.74
C HIS A 182 13.24 21.09 7.10
N ASN A 183 12.47 20.58 8.07
CA ASN A 183 11.16 21.14 8.42
C ASN A 183 11.19 22.00 9.71
N GLY A 184 12.36 22.26 10.30
CA GLY A 184 12.52 23.01 11.56
C GLY A 184 11.89 22.31 12.76
N ASN A 185 12.71 21.78 13.67
CA ASN A 185 12.41 21.17 14.99
C ASN A 185 11.00 21.39 15.59
N LEU A 186 9.96 20.80 15.00
CA LEU A 186 8.62 20.73 15.55
C LEU A 186 8.20 19.26 15.57
N PRO A 187 7.73 18.73 16.71
CA PRO A 187 7.28 17.35 16.81
C PRO A 187 6.17 17.08 15.80
N PHE A 188 6.20 15.91 15.14
CA PHE A 188 5.28 15.54 14.07
C PHE A 188 3.79 15.75 14.42
N ALA A 189 3.39 15.37 15.64
CA ALA A 189 2.05 15.55 16.18
C ALA A 189 1.57 17.03 16.22
N SER A 190 2.49 17.98 16.37
CA SER A 190 2.17 19.42 16.38
C SER A 190 1.82 19.94 14.97
N ARG A 191 2.35 19.34 13.91
CA ARG A 191 2.13 19.78 12.52
C ARG A 191 0.77 19.35 11.95
N ILE A 192 0.26 18.18 12.35
CA ILE A 192 -1.07 17.69 11.94
C ILE A 192 -2.19 18.51 12.60
N SER A 193 -2.02 18.89 13.87
CA SER A 193 -2.98 19.70 14.62
C SER A 193 -3.12 21.12 14.06
N ILE A 194 -2.01 21.75 13.64
CA ILE A 194 -2.03 23.10 13.03
C ILE A 194 -2.83 23.10 11.71
N LYS A 195 -2.66 22.07 10.86
CA LYS A 195 -3.43 21.96 9.61
C LYS A 195 -4.92 21.66 9.80
N ARG A 196 -5.31 20.98 10.89
CA ARG A 196 -6.73 20.71 11.19
C ARG A 196 -7.47 21.95 11.71
N ASN A 197 -6.80 22.84 12.44
CA ASN A 197 -7.42 24.07 12.95
C ASN A 197 -7.57 25.17 11.89
N ASN A 198 -6.64 25.27 10.92
CA ASN A 198 -6.72 26.28 9.85
C ASN A 198 -7.74 25.98 8.73
N LYS A 199 -8.53 24.91 8.83
CA LYS A 199 -9.62 24.58 7.88
C LYS A 199 -11.02 24.85 8.45
N LYS A 200 -11.12 25.44 9.65
CA LYS A 200 -12.39 25.74 10.33
C LYS A 200 -12.75 27.23 10.40
N THR A 201 -12.03 28.09 9.68
CA THR A 201 -12.35 29.52 9.53
C THR A 201 -12.75 29.82 8.10
#